data_AF-A0ABD0NTT4-F1
#
_entry.id   AF-A0ABD0NTT4-F1
#
_cell.length_a   1.000
_cell.length_b   1.000
_cell.length_c   1.000
_cell.angle_alpha   90.00
_cell.angle_beta   90.00
_cell.angle_gamma   90.00
#
_symmetry.space_group_name_H-M   'P 1'
#
loop_
_entity.id
_entity.type
_entity.pdbx_description
1 polymer ?
#
loop_
_entity_poly.entity_id
_entity_poly.type
_entity_poly.pdbx_seq_one_letter_code
_entity_poly.pdbx_strand_id
1 'polypeptide(L)' 'SLLINWKGPDLTTYGELVLEGTFRVHRAKNERTLFLFDRMLLITKRRGEHYVYKTHIS' A
#
# COMPACT_ATOMS: atom_id res chain seq x y z
N SER A 1 -2.96 -4.18 13.50
CA SER A 1 -2.05 -3.98 12.35
C SER A 1 -2.33 -2.66 11.69
N LEU A 2 -1.27 -1.96 11.24
CA LEU A 2 -1.36 -0.70 10.48
C LEU A 2 -2.07 -0.85 9.13
N LEU A 3 -1.94 -2.01 8.48
CA LEU A 3 -2.64 -2.35 7.24
C LEU A 3 -3.95 -3.11 7.53
N ILE A 4 -5.06 -2.59 7.01
CA ILE A 4 -6.42 -3.13 7.17
C ILE A 4 -6.90 -3.73 5.83
N ASN A 5 -7.68 -4.81 5.90
CA ASN A 5 -8.29 -5.53 4.76
C ASN A 5 -7.31 -6.24 3.82
N TRP A 6 -6.05 -6.38 4.22
CA TRP A 6 -5.13 -7.29 3.55
C TRP A 6 -5.45 -8.74 3.95
N LYS A 7 -5.59 -9.62 2.97
CA LYS A 7 -5.84 -11.06 3.15
C LYS A 7 -4.78 -11.95 2.48
N GLY A 8 -3.71 -11.33 1.95
CA GLY A 8 -2.62 -12.07 1.33
C GLY A 8 -1.58 -12.54 2.35
N PRO A 9 -0.48 -13.15 1.87
CA PRO A 9 0.67 -13.52 2.69
C PRO A 9 1.28 -12.35 3.47
N ASP A 10 2.19 -12.63 4.39
CA ASP A 10 2.97 -11.59 5.06
C ASP A 10 3.70 -10.71 4.02
N LEU A 11 3.71 -9.39 4.23
CA LEU A 11 4.26 -8.45 3.25
C LEU A 11 5.76 -8.67 3.00
N THR A 12 6.49 -9.17 4.00
CA THR A 12 7.91 -9.51 3.87
C THR A 12 8.16 -10.62 2.86
N THR A 13 7.14 -11.44 2.54
CA THR A 13 7.24 -12.45 1.49
C THR A 13 7.32 -11.87 0.08
N TYR A 14 7.11 -10.56 -0.10
CA TYR A 14 7.26 -9.85 -1.38
C TYR A 14 8.63 -9.14 -1.52
N GLY A 15 9.50 -9.23 -0.51
CA GLY A 15 10.83 -8.62 -0.51
C GLY A 15 10.97 -7.50 0.52
N GLU A 16 12.06 -6.75 0.43
CA GLU A 16 12.30 -5.57 1.26
C GLU A 16 11.44 -4.39 0.82
N LEU A 17 11.10 -3.52 1.78
CA LEU A 17 10.42 -2.25 1.49
C LEU A 17 11.46 -1.27 0.94
N VAL A 18 11.37 -0.97 -0.35
CA VAL A 18 12.30 -0.09 -1.06
C VAL A 18 11.85 1.37 -0.99
N LEU A 19 10.54 1.62 -1.03
CA LEU A 19 10.01 2.98 -1.04
C LEU A 19 8.63 3.08 -0.38
N GLU A 20 8.42 4.16 0.37
CA GLU A 20 7.12 4.61 0.86
C GLU A 20 6.86 6.04 0.38
N GLY A 21 5.68 6.29 -0.16
CA GLY A 21 5.30 7.63 -0.61
C GLY A 21 3.80 7.85 -0.69
N THR A 22 3.36 9.09 -0.43
CA THR A 22 1.96 9.48 -0.57
C THR A 22 1.77 10.33 -1.81
N PHE A 23 0.85 9.91 -2.68
CA PHE A 23 0.63 10.49 -4.00
C PHE A 23 -0.82 10.91 -4.19
N ARG A 24 -1.01 12.03 -4.88
CA ARG A 24 -2.31 12.37 -5.50
C ARG A 24 -2.43 11.57 -6.79
N VAL A 25 -3.23 10.51 -6.74
CA VAL A 25 -3.48 9.68 -7.93
C VAL A 25 -4.52 10.37 -8.80
N HIS A 26 -4.21 10.51 -10.10
CA HIS A 26 -5.12 11.10 -11.08
C HIS A 26 -6.50 10.42 -11.02
N ARG A 27 -7.58 11.21 -10.92
CA ARG A 27 -8.99 10.77 -10.76
C ARG A 27 -9.35 10.13 -9.41
N ALA A 28 -8.42 9.96 -8.48
CA ALA A 28 -8.75 9.51 -7.12
C ALA A 28 -9.19 10.69 -6.24
N LYS A 29 -10.35 10.58 -5.59
CA LYS A 29 -10.85 11.61 -4.64
C LYS A 29 -9.95 11.82 -3.41
N ASN A 30 -9.10 10.85 -3.08
CA ASN A 30 -8.24 10.90 -1.91
C ASN A 30 -6.83 10.48 -2.31
N GLU A 31 -5.84 10.99 -1.61
CA GLU A 31 -4.45 10.55 -1.71
C GLU A 31 -4.31 9.05 -1.44
N ARG A 32 -3.23 8.47 -1.97
CA ARG A 32 -2.87 7.07 -1.80
C ARG A 32 -1.47 6.98 -1.27
N THR A 33 -1.26 6.14 -0.27
CA THR A 33 0.08 5.79 0.17
C THR A 33 0.46 4.49 -0.52
N LEU A 34 1.58 4.55 -1.23
CA LEU A 34 2.18 3.46 -2.00
C LEU A 34 3.36 2.91 -1.21
N PHE A 35 3.45 1.59 -1.15
CA PHE A 35 4.58 0.87 -0.57
C PHE A 35 5.15 -0.04 -1.66
N LEU A 36 6.38 0.24 -2.08
CA LEU A 36 7.09 -0.55 -3.07
C LEU A 36 7.97 -1.56 -2.36
N PHE A 37 7.64 -2.84 -2.53
CA PHE A 37 8.49 -3.97 -2.21
C PHE A 37 9.20 -4.46 -3.49
N ASP A 38 10.26 -5.25 -3.34
CA ASP A 38 11.02 -5.79 -4.48
C ASP A 38 10.15 -6.40 -5.59
N ARG A 39 9.07 -7.09 -5.20
CA ARG A 39 8.18 -7.82 -6.12
C ARG A 39 6.72 -7.35 -6.10
N MET A 40 6.41 -6.27 -5.40
CA MET A 40 5.01 -5.81 -5.29
C MET A 40 4.92 -4.31 -4.99
N LEU A 41 4.08 -3.60 -5.73
CA LEU A 41 3.61 -2.27 -5.36
C LEU A 41 2.25 -2.37 -4.67
N LEU A 42 2.22 -2.09 -3.36
CA LEU A 42 0.99 -2.05 -2.57
C LEU A 42 0.36 -0.66 -2.61
N ILE A 43 -0.93 -0.60 -2.95
CA ILE A 43 -1.69 0.64 -3.05
C ILE A 43 -2.72 0.71 -1.92
N THR A 44 -2.62 1.75 -1.10
CA THR A 44 -3.49 1.91 0.09
C THR A 44 -4.19 3.27 0.11
N LYS A 45 -5.26 3.38 0.89
CA LYS A 45 -5.89 4.65 1.28
C LYS A 45 -5.62 4.90 2.76
N ARG A 46 -5.08 6.07 3.11
CA ARG A 46 -4.89 6.48 4.51
C ARG A 46 -6.23 6.76 5.20
N ARG A 47 -6.38 6.30 6.44
CA ARG A 47 -7.53 6.51 7.33
C ARG A 47 -7.02 6.70 8.77
N GLY A 48 -6.70 7.93 9.14
CA GLY A 48 -6.01 8.24 10.39
C GLY A 48 -4.62 7.60 10.41
N GLU A 49 -4.34 6.86 11.50
CA GLU A 49 -3.10 6.11 11.70
C GLU A 49 -3.07 4.75 10.98
N HIS A 50 -4.08 4.45 10.15
CA HIS A 50 -4.17 3.16 9.46
C HIS A 50 -4.13 3.34 7.94
N TYR A 51 -3.64 2.30 7.27
CA TYR A 51 -3.69 2.12 5.83
C TYR A 51 -4.75 1.09 5.48
N VAL A 52 -5.67 1.44 4.58
CA VAL A 52 -6.67 0.52 4.07
C VAL A 52 -6.21 0.00 2.71
N TYR A 53 -6.04 -1.32 2.58
CA TYR A 53 -5.73 -1.97 1.32
C TYR A 53 -6.74 -1.58 0.22
N LYS A 54 -6.24 -1.28 -0.98
CA LYS A 54 -7.06 -1.02 -2.17
C LYS A 54 -6.77 -1.99 -3.28
N THR A 55 -5.51 -2.11 -3.68
CA THR A 55 -5.05 -3.04 -4.71
C THR A 55 -3.54 -3.22 -4.58
N HIS A 56 -2.99 -4.17 -5.32
CA HIS A 56 -1.55 -4.30 -5.53
C HIS A 56 -1.25 -4.54 -7.01
N ILE A 57 0.02 -4.35 -7.39
CA ILE A 57 0.60 -4.75 -8.68
C ILE A 57 1.78 -5.66 -8.33
N SER A 58 1.86 -6.85 -8.95
CA SER A 58 2.91 -7.86 -8.76
C SER A 58 3.37 -8.40 -10.10
#